data_AF-A0A452IZZ1-F1
#
_entry.id   AF-A0A452IZZ1-F1
#
_cell.length_a   1.000
_cell.length_b   1.000
_cell.length_c   1.000
_cell.angle_alpha   90.00
_cell.angle_beta   90.00
_cell.angle_gamma   90.00
#
_symmetry.space_group_name_H-M   'P 1'
#
loop_
_entity.id
_entity.type
_entity.pdbx_description
1 polymer ?
#
loop_
_entity_poly.entity_id
_entity_poly.type
_entity_poly.pdbx_seq_one_letter_code
_entity_poly.pdbx_strand_id
1 'polypeptide(L)'
;MAAAVRGTVCFAGSEEADEAVRGTCEDASICKRFAVSIGYWKDPYIQYFVRQAKERKAPEINRGYYARVHGVSQLLKAFLKKTECNCQIINLGAGLDTMFWRLKDENLLPKKYFEVDFPMIVARKIYNIKSKPPLSKPIIESHSGESFLIDAHSLDSSRYSILAADLRDSSELEEKLKKCNMDTQLPTLLIAECVLVYMTPEQSASLLKWAANTFQAAMIINYEQVNMADRFGQIMIENLQRRQCSLAGVEACKSLESQRERLLLNGWETANAIDMMKVYSCLPQADVRRIEGLEFLDERELLEQLMQHYCICWATKDSCNMGLSNITF
;
A
#
# COMPACT_ATOMS: atom_id res chain seq x y z
N MET A 1 6.50 36.19 42.90
CA MET A 1 6.45 36.78 41.54
C MET A 1 7.72 36.33 40.82
N ALA A 2 7.60 35.94 39.54
CA ALA A 2 8.60 35.32 38.66
C ALA A 2 8.87 33.81 38.94
N ALA A 3 8.16 32.88 38.30
CA ALA A 3 8.14 32.48 36.88
C ALA A 3 9.28 31.52 36.52
N ALA A 4 8.95 30.22 36.50
CA ALA A 4 9.79 29.14 36.03
C ALA A 4 9.78 29.10 34.50
N VAL A 5 10.96 29.14 33.89
CA VAL A 5 11.18 28.91 32.46
C VAL A 5 11.04 27.42 32.20
N ARG A 6 9.94 27.01 31.55
CA ARG A 6 9.82 25.68 30.94
C ARG A 6 10.61 25.68 29.63
N GLY A 7 11.67 24.88 29.59
CA GLY A 7 12.40 24.59 28.37
C GLY A 7 11.55 23.77 27.40
N THR A 8 11.42 24.26 26.18
CA THR A 8 10.84 23.59 25.03
C THR A 8 11.68 22.37 24.67
N VAL A 9 11.14 21.16 24.82
CA VAL A 9 11.73 19.96 24.24
C VAL A 9 11.50 20.03 22.73
N CYS A 10 12.58 20.15 21.97
CA CYS A 10 12.53 20.24 20.50
C CYS A 10 12.20 18.85 19.90
N PHE A 11 11.14 18.78 19.10
CA PHE A 11 10.69 17.62 18.30
C PHE A 11 11.51 17.45 16.99
N ALA A 12 12.83 17.60 17.04
CA ALA A 12 13.66 17.58 15.81
C ALA A 12 13.75 16.20 15.13
N GLY A 13 13.50 15.09 15.86
CA GLY A 13 13.67 13.73 15.34
C GLY A 13 12.50 13.19 14.50
N SER A 14 11.31 13.78 14.56
CA SER A 14 10.14 13.24 13.82
C SER A 14 10.05 13.75 12.38
N GLU A 15 10.42 15.01 12.11
CA GLU A 15 10.33 15.57 10.75
C GLU A 15 11.37 14.98 9.78
N GLU A 16 12.60 14.75 10.24
CA GLU A 16 13.66 14.09 9.45
C GLU A 16 13.30 12.64 9.12
N ALA A 17 12.75 11.91 10.11
CA ALA A 17 12.26 10.55 9.90
C ALA A 17 11.10 10.53 8.89
N ASP A 18 10.15 11.46 9.01
CA ASP A 18 9.03 11.58 8.07
C ASP A 18 9.50 11.96 6.66
N GLU A 19 10.58 12.76 6.51
CA GLU A 19 11.17 13.08 5.21
C GLU A 19 11.72 11.84 4.51
N ALA A 20 12.48 11.02 5.24
CA ALA A 20 13.00 9.77 4.69
C ALA A 20 11.87 8.78 4.33
N VAL A 21 10.83 8.68 5.17
CA VAL A 21 9.65 7.86 4.88
C VAL A 21 8.95 8.36 3.61
N ARG A 22 8.77 9.67 3.43
CA ARG A 22 8.22 10.25 2.19
C ARG A 22 9.10 9.94 0.97
N GLY A 23 10.42 9.86 1.13
CA GLY A 23 11.36 9.46 0.08
C GLY A 23 11.11 8.05 -0.47
N THR A 24 10.62 7.12 0.36
CA THR A 24 10.33 5.74 -0.06
C THR A 24 9.26 5.64 -1.15
N CYS A 25 8.35 6.62 -1.21
CA CYS A 25 7.34 6.73 -2.27
C CYS A 25 8.01 6.89 -3.65
N GLU A 26 9.07 7.69 -3.74
CA GLU A 26 9.82 7.87 -4.98
C GLU A 26 10.57 6.59 -5.38
N ASP A 27 11.26 5.95 -4.44
CA ASP A 27 11.98 4.70 -4.68
C ASP A 27 11.06 3.58 -5.20
N ALA A 28 9.91 3.38 -4.54
CA ALA A 28 8.92 2.39 -4.95
C ALA A 28 8.36 2.69 -6.35
N SER A 29 8.04 3.96 -6.61
CA SER A 29 7.50 4.40 -7.90
C SER A 29 8.50 4.20 -9.03
N ILE A 30 9.77 4.53 -8.80
CA ILE A 30 10.86 4.34 -9.77
C ILE A 30 11.04 2.86 -10.09
N CYS A 31 11.09 1.98 -9.08
CA CYS A 31 11.22 0.54 -9.28
C CYS A 31 10.03 -0.04 -10.05
N LYS A 32 8.80 0.35 -9.67
CA LYS A 32 7.58 -0.05 -10.39
C LYS A 32 7.61 0.39 -11.85
N ARG A 33 7.94 1.67 -12.13
CA ARG A 33 8.02 2.18 -13.51
C ARG A 33 9.11 1.49 -14.33
N PHE A 34 10.26 1.20 -13.72
CA PHE A 34 11.35 0.50 -14.40
C PHE A 34 10.92 -0.93 -14.81
N ALA A 35 10.33 -1.70 -13.91
CA ALA A 35 9.84 -3.05 -14.23
C ALA A 35 8.73 -3.03 -15.30
N VAL A 36 7.82 -2.03 -15.27
CA VAL A 36 6.82 -1.82 -16.33
C VAL A 36 7.48 -1.58 -17.69
N SER A 37 8.55 -0.78 -17.74
CA SER A 37 9.25 -0.48 -19.00
C SER A 37 9.96 -1.68 -19.63
N ILE A 38 10.29 -2.69 -18.81
CA ILE A 38 10.85 -3.97 -19.28
C ILE A 38 9.74 -4.95 -19.70
N GLY A 39 8.49 -4.70 -19.29
CA GLY A 39 7.33 -5.52 -19.65
C GLY A 39 6.93 -6.54 -18.58
N TYR A 40 7.34 -6.37 -17.32
CA TYR A 40 6.90 -7.26 -16.24
C TYR A 40 5.38 -7.24 -16.08
N TRP A 41 4.75 -6.05 -16.08
CA TRP A 41 3.30 -5.89 -16.19
C TRP A 41 2.94 -4.65 -17.00
N LYS A 42 1.66 -4.53 -17.38
CA LYS A 42 1.13 -3.37 -18.10
C LYS A 42 0.62 -2.32 -17.12
N ASP A 43 1.20 -1.13 -17.20
CA ASP A 43 0.71 0.07 -16.51
C ASP A 43 0.96 1.30 -17.39
N PRO A 44 -0.06 1.78 -18.12
CA PRO A 44 0.08 2.94 -18.99
C PRO A 44 0.08 4.27 -18.22
N TYR A 45 -0.17 4.25 -16.90
CA TYR A 45 -0.40 5.43 -16.08
C TYR A 45 0.82 5.86 -15.27
N ILE A 46 1.63 4.91 -14.80
CA ILE A 46 2.76 5.21 -13.89
C ILE A 46 3.77 6.19 -14.49
N GLN A 47 3.89 6.23 -15.80
CA GLN A 47 4.75 7.16 -16.52
C GLN A 47 4.40 8.64 -16.30
N TYR A 48 3.17 8.95 -15.89
CA TYR A 48 2.71 10.30 -15.61
C TYR A 48 3.07 10.79 -14.21
N PHE A 49 3.48 9.89 -13.30
CA PHE A 49 3.73 10.23 -11.90
C PHE A 49 5.21 10.30 -11.52
N VAL A 50 6.03 9.44 -12.10
CA VAL A 50 7.45 9.29 -11.76
C VAL A 50 8.26 9.20 -13.02
N ARG A 51 9.49 9.72 -13.06
CA ARG A 51 10.36 9.66 -14.25
C ARG A 51 10.93 8.25 -14.46
N GLN A 52 11.35 7.95 -15.69
CA GLN A 52 12.05 6.70 -15.98
C GLN A 52 13.42 6.70 -15.28
N ALA A 53 13.75 5.61 -14.57
CA ALA A 53 15.11 5.42 -14.05
C ALA A 53 16.12 5.37 -15.21
N LYS A 54 17.25 6.06 -15.03
CA LYS A 54 18.40 5.96 -15.95
C LYS A 54 19.22 4.71 -15.68
N GLU A 55 19.34 4.35 -14.41
CA GLU A 55 20.08 3.18 -13.97
C GLU A 55 19.20 1.93 -13.99
N ARG A 56 19.80 0.80 -14.35
CA ARG A 56 19.11 -0.49 -14.33
C ARG A 56 18.84 -0.92 -12.89
N LYS A 57 17.68 -1.50 -12.64
CA LYS A 57 17.40 -2.27 -11.42
C LYS A 57 17.78 -3.73 -11.66
N ALA A 58 18.32 -4.39 -10.64
CA ALA A 58 18.71 -5.78 -10.73
C ALA A 58 17.48 -6.69 -10.98
N PRO A 59 17.61 -7.79 -11.73
CA PRO A 59 16.48 -8.63 -12.13
C PRO A 59 15.66 -9.16 -10.95
N GLU A 60 16.30 -9.52 -9.84
CA GLU A 60 15.66 -9.98 -8.62
C GLU A 60 14.76 -8.91 -7.98
N ILE A 61 15.13 -7.63 -8.10
CA ILE A 61 14.29 -6.50 -7.67
C ILE A 61 13.04 -6.40 -8.55
N ASN A 62 13.19 -6.50 -9.87
CA ASN A 62 12.05 -6.42 -10.78
C ASN A 62 11.09 -7.60 -10.60
N ARG A 63 11.62 -8.82 -10.44
CA ARG A 63 10.84 -10.02 -10.10
C ARG A 63 10.15 -9.89 -8.73
N GLY A 64 10.82 -9.31 -7.73
CA GLY A 64 10.25 -8.96 -6.43
C GLY A 64 9.04 -8.03 -6.56
N TYR A 65 9.20 -6.91 -7.26
CA TYR A 65 8.10 -5.98 -7.52
C TYR A 65 6.98 -6.61 -8.35
N TYR A 66 7.29 -7.50 -9.28
CA TYR A 66 6.29 -8.25 -10.02
C TYR A 66 5.42 -9.11 -9.09
N ALA A 67 6.04 -9.94 -8.26
CA ALA A 67 5.34 -10.78 -7.29
C ALA A 67 4.50 -9.94 -6.31
N ARG A 68 5.05 -8.82 -5.83
CA ARG A 68 4.35 -7.84 -4.98
C ARG A 68 3.09 -7.30 -5.65
N VAL A 69 3.21 -6.72 -6.84
CA VAL A 69 2.08 -6.12 -7.57
C VAL A 69 1.04 -7.17 -7.94
N HIS A 70 1.48 -8.34 -8.41
CA HIS A 70 0.59 -9.43 -8.76
C HIS A 70 -0.16 -9.97 -7.53
N GLY A 71 0.54 -10.20 -6.42
CA GLY A 71 -0.07 -10.75 -5.21
C GLY A 71 -1.13 -9.84 -4.59
N VAL A 72 -0.83 -8.55 -4.46
CA VAL A 72 -1.83 -7.56 -3.99
C VAL A 72 -3.01 -7.50 -4.97
N SER A 73 -2.73 -7.51 -6.29
CA SER A 73 -3.78 -7.47 -7.31
C SER A 73 -4.68 -8.71 -7.28
N GLN A 74 -4.17 -9.90 -6.98
CA GLN A 74 -4.98 -11.12 -6.92
C GLN A 74 -5.97 -11.08 -5.77
N LEU A 75 -5.50 -10.74 -4.56
CA LEU A 75 -6.37 -10.62 -3.38
C LEU A 75 -7.41 -9.51 -3.56
N LEU A 76 -7.03 -8.37 -4.13
CA LEU A 76 -7.97 -7.30 -4.44
C LEU A 76 -9.03 -7.74 -5.47
N LYS A 77 -8.64 -8.43 -6.54
CA LYS A 77 -9.61 -8.93 -7.54
C LYS A 77 -10.52 -9.99 -6.94
N ALA A 78 -10.02 -10.84 -6.04
CA ALA A 78 -10.84 -11.80 -5.31
C ALA A 78 -11.88 -11.09 -4.42
N PHE A 79 -11.49 -10.03 -3.72
CA PHE A 79 -12.40 -9.21 -2.92
C PHE A 79 -13.46 -8.50 -3.78
N LEU A 80 -13.05 -7.88 -4.89
CA LEU A 80 -13.97 -7.23 -5.84
C LEU A 80 -14.96 -8.24 -6.43
N LYS A 81 -14.50 -9.44 -6.77
CA LYS A 81 -15.35 -10.52 -7.26
C LYS A 81 -16.37 -10.97 -6.22
N LYS A 82 -15.94 -11.14 -4.95
CA LYS A 82 -16.83 -11.54 -3.85
C LYS A 82 -17.90 -10.52 -3.52
N THR A 83 -17.58 -9.24 -3.69
CA THR A 83 -18.49 -8.12 -3.41
C THR A 83 -19.23 -7.62 -4.64
N GLU A 84 -19.00 -8.22 -5.82
CA GLU A 84 -19.54 -7.77 -7.11
C GLU A 84 -19.28 -6.27 -7.37
N CYS A 85 -18.08 -5.81 -6.98
CA CYS A 85 -17.67 -4.39 -6.98
C CYS A 85 -18.58 -3.46 -6.13
N ASN A 86 -19.53 -3.99 -5.36
CA ASN A 86 -20.37 -3.25 -4.41
C ASN A 86 -19.65 -3.06 -3.07
N CYS A 87 -18.48 -2.41 -3.13
CA CYS A 87 -17.58 -2.25 -2.00
C CYS A 87 -16.83 -0.92 -2.08
N GLN A 88 -16.03 -0.64 -1.05
CA GLN A 88 -15.04 0.45 -1.06
C GLN A 88 -13.63 -0.13 -1.02
N ILE A 89 -12.67 0.64 -1.53
CA ILE A 89 -11.25 0.36 -1.35
C ILE A 89 -10.59 1.58 -0.71
N ILE A 90 -9.77 1.37 0.32
CA ILE A 90 -8.96 2.41 0.97
C ILE A 90 -7.49 1.99 0.88
N ASN A 91 -6.74 2.65 0.00
CA ASN A 91 -5.29 2.46 -0.11
C ASN A 91 -4.57 3.43 0.84
N LEU A 92 -4.04 2.88 1.94
CA LEU A 92 -3.35 3.61 3.00
C LEU A 92 -1.87 3.73 2.63
N GLY A 93 -1.32 4.94 2.59
CA GLY A 93 0.03 5.19 2.10
C GLY A 93 0.15 4.88 0.61
N ALA A 94 -0.84 5.33 -0.17
CA ALA A 94 -1.01 4.94 -1.57
C ALA A 94 0.15 5.37 -2.48
N GLY A 95 0.95 6.36 -2.05
CA GLY A 95 2.02 6.92 -2.85
C GLY A 95 1.51 7.36 -4.23
N LEU A 96 2.27 7.01 -5.26
CA LEU A 96 1.92 7.26 -6.66
C LEU A 96 1.28 6.03 -7.34
N ASP A 97 0.57 5.20 -6.57
CA ASP A 97 -0.14 4.03 -7.10
C ASP A 97 -1.14 4.40 -8.21
N THR A 98 -1.35 3.46 -9.13
CA THR A 98 -2.11 3.65 -10.37
C THR A 98 -3.37 2.76 -10.43
N MET A 99 -3.69 2.06 -9.34
CA MET A 99 -4.66 0.98 -9.38
C MET A 99 -6.07 1.44 -9.74
N PHE A 100 -6.50 2.63 -9.32
CA PHE A 100 -7.79 3.21 -9.74
C PHE A 100 -7.97 3.17 -11.27
N TRP A 101 -7.00 3.69 -12.01
CA TRP A 101 -7.06 3.75 -13.48
C TRP A 101 -7.00 2.35 -14.10
N ARG A 102 -6.15 1.47 -13.58
CA ARG A 102 -6.06 0.07 -14.05
C ARG A 102 -7.37 -0.69 -13.82
N LEU A 103 -8.03 -0.49 -12.68
CA LEU A 103 -9.35 -1.09 -12.40
C LEU A 103 -10.45 -0.52 -13.30
N LYS A 104 -10.39 0.77 -13.67
CA LYS A 104 -11.30 1.34 -14.67
C LYS A 104 -11.15 0.68 -16.03
N ASP A 105 -9.91 0.50 -16.50
CA ASP A 105 -9.65 -0.17 -17.79
C ASP A 105 -10.18 -1.62 -17.81
N GLU A 106 -10.18 -2.29 -16.66
CA GLU A 106 -10.71 -3.63 -16.49
C GLU A 106 -12.22 -3.69 -16.21
N ASN A 107 -12.91 -2.55 -16.11
CA ASN A 107 -14.31 -2.44 -15.69
C ASN A 107 -14.60 -3.03 -14.29
N LEU A 108 -13.65 -2.90 -13.37
CA LEU A 108 -13.71 -3.45 -12.00
C LEU A 108 -13.75 -2.38 -10.91
N LEU A 109 -14.18 -1.15 -11.23
CA LEU A 109 -14.21 -0.06 -10.25
C LEU A 109 -15.13 -0.38 -9.06
N PRO A 110 -14.67 -0.22 -7.81
CA PRO A 110 -15.53 -0.31 -6.61
C PRO A 110 -16.54 0.84 -6.58
N LYS A 111 -17.50 0.85 -5.65
CA LYS A 111 -18.38 2.01 -5.43
C LYS A 111 -17.58 3.28 -5.23
N LYS A 112 -16.53 3.23 -4.41
CA LYS A 112 -15.59 4.34 -4.26
C LYS A 112 -14.18 3.86 -3.90
N TYR A 113 -13.17 4.49 -4.50
CA TYR A 113 -11.75 4.22 -4.26
C TYR A 113 -11.12 5.41 -3.54
N PHE A 114 -10.60 5.19 -2.34
CA PHE A 114 -9.95 6.18 -1.51
C PHE A 114 -8.44 5.94 -1.49
N GLU A 115 -7.67 7.00 -1.59
CA GLU A 115 -6.23 7.01 -1.35
C GLU A 115 -5.90 7.98 -0.24
N VAL A 116 -4.97 7.57 0.63
CA VAL A 116 -4.50 8.40 1.73
C VAL A 116 -2.98 8.40 1.74
N ASP A 117 -2.38 9.58 1.90
CA ASP A 117 -0.94 9.72 2.07
C ASP A 117 -0.62 11.05 2.76
N PHE A 118 0.67 11.31 3.04
CA PHE A 118 1.11 12.58 3.58
C PHE A 118 0.78 13.75 2.63
N PRO A 119 0.54 14.97 3.19
CA PRO A 119 0.18 16.15 2.38
C PRO A 119 1.09 16.43 1.19
N MET A 120 2.41 16.23 1.34
CA MET A 120 3.39 16.44 0.27
C MET A 120 3.20 15.46 -0.90
N ILE A 121 2.92 14.19 -0.61
CA ILE A 121 2.74 13.14 -1.61
C ILE A 121 1.41 13.35 -2.35
N VAL A 122 0.35 13.66 -1.60
CA VAL A 122 -0.97 13.98 -2.16
C VAL A 122 -0.91 15.20 -3.08
N ALA A 123 -0.25 16.28 -2.65
CA ALA A 123 -0.07 17.47 -3.49
C ALA A 123 0.67 17.15 -4.80
N ARG A 124 1.74 16.36 -4.74
CA ARG A 124 2.47 15.89 -5.93
C ARG A 124 1.57 15.06 -6.86
N LYS A 125 0.77 14.15 -6.31
CA LYS A 125 -0.12 13.29 -7.09
C LYS A 125 -1.25 14.09 -7.74
N ILE A 126 -1.91 14.97 -6.99
CA ILE A 126 -2.95 15.86 -7.51
C ILE A 126 -2.40 16.78 -8.60
N TYR A 127 -1.21 17.35 -8.44
CA TYR A 127 -0.57 18.15 -9.48
C TYR A 127 -0.43 17.39 -10.80
N ASN A 128 0.02 16.13 -10.74
CA ASN A 128 0.12 15.28 -11.94
C ASN A 128 -1.26 14.94 -12.52
N ILE A 129 -2.25 14.62 -11.68
CA ILE A 129 -3.62 14.37 -12.13
C ILE A 129 -4.18 15.59 -12.87
N LYS A 130 -4.04 16.79 -12.30
CA LYS A 130 -4.52 18.05 -12.90
C LYS A 130 -3.83 18.37 -14.21
N SER A 131 -2.51 18.19 -14.27
CA SER A 131 -1.71 18.61 -15.42
C SER A 131 -1.72 17.61 -16.59
N LYS A 132 -2.21 16.38 -16.39
CA LYS A 132 -2.17 15.32 -17.40
C LYS A 132 -3.58 14.80 -17.72
N PRO A 133 -4.16 15.14 -18.89
CA PRO A 133 -5.48 14.66 -19.29
C PRO A 133 -5.71 13.15 -19.22
N PRO A 134 -4.71 12.28 -19.52
CA PRO A 134 -4.85 10.84 -19.34
C PRO A 134 -5.15 10.38 -17.91
N LEU A 135 -4.84 11.22 -16.90
CA LEU A 135 -5.15 10.94 -15.49
C LEU A 135 -6.47 11.57 -15.05
N SER A 136 -6.74 12.82 -15.43
CA SER A 136 -7.95 13.53 -15.00
C SER A 136 -9.22 13.06 -15.73
N LYS A 137 -9.17 12.79 -17.04
CA LYS A 137 -10.35 12.38 -17.82
C LYS A 137 -11.04 11.14 -17.25
N PRO A 138 -10.34 10.03 -16.94
CA PRO A 138 -10.95 8.85 -16.30
C PRO A 138 -11.73 9.14 -15.02
N ILE A 139 -11.23 10.07 -14.19
CA ILE A 139 -11.90 10.45 -12.93
C ILE A 139 -13.18 11.24 -13.25
N ILE A 140 -13.09 12.21 -14.16
CA ILE A 140 -14.22 13.06 -14.57
C ILE A 140 -15.33 12.21 -15.23
N GLU A 141 -14.97 11.30 -16.13
CA GLU A 141 -15.92 10.39 -16.80
C GLU A 141 -16.64 9.46 -15.81
N SER A 142 -15.98 9.11 -14.71
CA SER A 142 -16.56 8.26 -13.67
C SER A 142 -17.40 9.07 -12.67
N HIS A 143 -17.37 10.40 -12.76
CA HIS A 143 -18.08 11.26 -11.84
C HIS A 143 -19.56 11.43 -12.25
N SER A 144 -20.46 11.31 -11.27
CA SER A 144 -21.90 11.38 -11.48
C SER A 144 -22.61 12.24 -10.43
N GLY A 145 -21.88 13.16 -9.79
CA GLY A 145 -22.40 14.04 -8.72
C GLY A 145 -22.30 15.51 -9.09
N GLU A 146 -22.90 16.36 -8.26
CA GLU A 146 -22.85 17.82 -8.43
C GLU A 146 -21.54 18.42 -7.90
N SER A 147 -20.91 17.77 -6.92
CA SER A 147 -19.69 18.23 -6.27
C SER A 147 -18.45 17.48 -6.78
N PHE A 148 -17.57 18.20 -7.47
CA PHE A 148 -16.21 17.78 -7.79
C PHE A 148 -15.23 18.74 -7.10
N LEU A 149 -14.60 18.30 -6.02
CA LEU A 149 -13.67 19.13 -5.25
C LEU A 149 -12.24 18.77 -5.60
N ILE A 150 -11.43 19.79 -5.85
CA ILE A 150 -10.00 19.61 -6.11
C ILE A 150 -9.21 20.80 -5.60
N ASP A 151 -8.43 20.57 -4.54
CA ASP A 151 -7.48 21.54 -3.98
C ASP A 151 -6.06 20.93 -3.96
N ALA A 152 -5.13 21.53 -3.20
CA ALA A 152 -3.75 21.06 -3.14
C ALA A 152 -3.57 19.79 -2.28
N HIS A 153 -4.52 19.49 -1.39
CA HIS A 153 -4.43 18.46 -0.35
C HIS A 153 -5.57 17.45 -0.39
N SER A 154 -6.58 17.68 -1.24
CA SER A 154 -7.68 16.77 -1.47
C SER A 154 -8.20 16.84 -2.90
N LEU A 155 -8.62 15.68 -3.41
CA LEU A 155 -9.47 15.58 -4.59
C LEU A 155 -10.59 14.63 -4.21
N ASP A 156 -11.83 15.08 -4.35
CA ASP A 156 -13.03 14.27 -4.08
C ASP A 156 -13.95 14.26 -5.29
N SER A 157 -14.23 13.05 -5.78
CA SER A 157 -15.22 12.76 -6.80
C SER A 157 -16.13 11.64 -6.31
N SER A 158 -17.17 11.31 -7.08
CA SER A 158 -18.11 10.25 -6.69
C SER A 158 -17.50 8.85 -6.69
N ARG A 159 -16.40 8.60 -7.42
CA ARG A 159 -15.79 7.26 -7.57
C ARG A 159 -14.33 7.17 -7.11
N TYR A 160 -13.66 8.31 -6.93
CA TYR A 160 -12.28 8.40 -6.50
C TYR A 160 -12.07 9.58 -5.56
N SER A 161 -11.36 9.36 -4.47
CA SER A 161 -10.88 10.42 -3.59
C SER A 161 -9.42 10.17 -3.22
N ILE A 162 -8.65 11.25 -3.12
CA ILE A 162 -7.32 11.22 -2.51
C ILE A 162 -7.24 12.32 -1.45
N LEU A 163 -6.73 11.95 -0.27
CA LEU A 163 -6.76 12.79 0.92
C LEU A 163 -5.41 12.83 1.61
N ALA A 164 -4.98 14.04 1.96
CA ALA A 164 -3.82 14.27 2.81
C ALA A 164 -4.17 13.96 4.27
N ALA A 165 -3.56 12.95 4.88
CA ALA A 165 -3.70 12.66 6.32
C ALA A 165 -2.47 11.92 6.84
N ASP A 166 -2.18 12.11 8.12
CA ASP A 166 -1.19 11.28 8.81
C ASP A 166 -1.87 10.00 9.33
N LEU A 167 -1.42 8.84 8.86
CA LEU A 167 -2.00 7.55 9.25
C LEU A 167 -1.82 7.23 10.74
N ARG A 168 -0.91 7.94 11.43
CA ARG A 168 -0.69 7.82 12.87
C ARG A 168 -1.82 8.46 13.69
N ASP A 169 -2.60 9.36 13.08
CA ASP A 169 -3.81 9.94 13.66
C ASP A 169 -5.07 9.34 13.01
N SER A 170 -5.54 8.22 13.59
CA SER A 170 -6.74 7.53 13.08
C SER A 170 -8.01 8.37 13.23
N SER A 171 -8.05 9.35 14.14
CA SER A 171 -9.23 10.21 14.33
C SER A 171 -9.33 11.23 13.20
N GLU A 172 -8.21 11.89 12.86
CA GLU A 172 -8.13 12.79 11.71
C GLU A 172 -8.44 12.05 10.40
N LEU A 173 -7.88 10.85 10.24
CA LEU A 173 -8.11 9.98 9.09
C LEU A 173 -9.62 9.69 8.90
N GLU A 174 -10.30 9.28 9.96
CA GLU A 174 -11.73 8.97 9.92
C GLU A 174 -12.57 10.20 9.56
N GLU A 175 -12.28 11.35 10.17
CA GLU A 175 -12.99 12.60 9.89
C GLU A 175 -12.90 12.97 8.40
N LYS A 176 -11.68 12.90 7.83
CA LYS A 176 -11.44 13.22 6.41
C LYS A 176 -12.10 12.22 5.47
N LEU A 177 -12.04 10.93 5.77
CA LEU A 177 -12.72 9.91 4.96
C LEU A 177 -14.24 10.07 4.98
N LYS A 178 -14.83 10.36 6.15
CA LYS A 178 -16.27 10.65 6.28
C LYS A 178 -16.69 11.92 5.52
N LYS A 179 -15.86 12.96 5.53
CA LYS A 179 -16.09 14.18 4.70
C LYS A 179 -16.15 13.87 3.21
N CYS A 180 -15.42 12.85 2.77
CA CYS A 180 -15.51 12.32 1.40
C CYS A 180 -16.54 11.19 1.25
N ASN A 181 -17.55 11.13 2.12
CA ASN A 181 -18.67 10.21 2.02
C ASN A 181 -18.24 8.72 2.04
N MET A 182 -17.23 8.37 2.83
CA MET A 182 -16.95 6.97 3.15
C MET A 182 -18.13 6.37 3.92
N ASP A 183 -18.68 5.27 3.42
CA ASP A 183 -19.80 4.54 4.02
C ASP A 183 -19.29 3.36 4.85
N THR A 184 -19.55 3.38 6.16
CA THR A 184 -19.13 2.31 7.07
C THR A 184 -19.97 1.04 6.97
N GLN A 185 -21.11 1.09 6.27
CA GLN A 185 -21.98 -0.06 6.02
C GLN A 185 -21.55 -0.87 4.80
N LEU A 186 -20.70 -0.32 3.92
CA LEU A 186 -20.21 -1.03 2.75
C LEU A 186 -19.04 -1.96 3.09
N PRO A 187 -18.96 -3.15 2.45
CA PRO A 187 -17.76 -3.98 2.48
C PRO A 187 -16.55 -3.14 2.08
N THR A 188 -15.51 -3.14 2.90
CA THR A 188 -14.35 -2.26 2.64
C THR A 188 -13.04 -3.04 2.66
N LEU A 189 -12.29 -2.94 1.56
CA LEU A 189 -10.92 -3.46 1.48
C LEU A 189 -9.94 -2.33 1.81
N LEU A 190 -9.07 -2.57 2.79
CA LEU A 190 -7.95 -1.70 3.11
C LEU A 190 -6.66 -2.31 2.56
N ILE A 191 -5.75 -1.47 2.06
CA ILE A 191 -4.45 -1.90 1.53
C ILE A 191 -3.38 -1.09 2.23
N ALA A 192 -2.38 -1.78 2.78
CA ALA A 192 -1.15 -1.20 3.31
C ALA A 192 0.05 -1.88 2.63
N GLU A 193 0.59 -1.27 1.59
CA GLU A 193 1.61 -1.87 0.73
C GLU A 193 3.00 -1.24 0.97
N CYS A 194 3.77 -1.82 1.89
CA CYS A 194 4.97 -1.28 2.52
C CYS A 194 4.68 0.04 3.25
N VAL A 195 3.85 -0.01 4.28
CA VAL A 195 3.41 1.20 5.01
C VAL A 195 3.51 1.03 6.52
N LEU A 196 2.97 -0.06 7.07
CA LEU A 196 2.89 -0.24 8.52
C LEU A 196 4.28 -0.35 9.18
N VAL A 197 5.27 -0.89 8.47
CA VAL A 197 6.67 -0.95 8.92
C VAL A 197 7.32 0.43 9.19
N TYR A 198 6.79 1.53 8.63
CA TYR A 198 7.34 2.87 8.82
C TYR A 198 6.81 3.61 10.06
N MET A 199 5.80 3.05 10.73
CA MET A 199 5.26 3.59 11.99
C MET A 199 5.55 2.62 13.14
N THR A 200 5.45 3.08 14.38
CA THR A 200 5.73 2.20 15.53
C THR A 200 4.71 1.05 15.59
N PRO A 201 5.02 -0.07 16.28
CA PRO A 201 4.08 -1.16 16.49
C PRO A 201 2.74 -0.68 17.09
N GLU A 202 2.76 0.28 18.01
CA GLU A 202 1.57 0.85 18.63
C GLU A 202 0.72 1.65 17.65
N GLN A 203 1.36 2.45 16.79
CA GLN A 203 0.67 3.27 15.78
C GLN A 203 0.01 2.37 14.72
N SER A 204 0.74 1.38 14.20
CA SER A 204 0.19 0.41 13.25
C SER A 204 -0.92 -0.43 13.87
N ALA A 205 -0.77 -0.87 15.13
CA ALA A 205 -1.83 -1.57 15.87
C ALA A 205 -3.09 -0.71 16.02
N SER A 206 -2.94 0.58 16.35
CA SER A 206 -4.05 1.53 16.45
C SER A 206 -4.80 1.67 15.12
N LEU A 207 -4.08 1.81 14.00
CA LEU A 207 -4.67 1.89 12.67
C LEU A 207 -5.41 0.60 12.27
N LEU A 208 -4.81 -0.56 12.55
CA LEU A 208 -5.44 -1.86 12.31
C LEU A 208 -6.73 -2.05 13.11
N LYS A 209 -6.70 -1.64 14.39
CA LYS A 209 -7.85 -1.71 15.30
C LYS A 209 -8.95 -0.74 14.90
N TRP A 210 -8.59 0.47 14.47
CA TRP A 210 -9.54 1.44 13.90
C TRP A 210 -10.26 0.85 12.69
N ALA A 211 -9.54 0.26 11.75
CA ALA A 211 -10.13 -0.35 10.55
C ALA A 211 -11.09 -1.49 10.93
N ALA A 212 -10.67 -2.39 11.82
CA ALA A 212 -11.50 -3.50 12.29
C ALA A 212 -12.76 -3.04 13.04
N ASN A 213 -12.71 -1.92 13.78
CA ASN A 213 -13.85 -1.37 14.51
C ASN A 213 -14.81 -0.59 13.61
N THR A 214 -14.30 0.08 12.57
CA THR A 214 -15.08 0.98 11.72
C THR A 214 -16.05 0.23 10.81
N PHE A 215 -15.65 -0.93 10.28
CA PHE A 215 -16.42 -1.67 9.29
C PHE A 215 -16.98 -2.98 9.86
N GLN A 216 -18.22 -3.32 9.50
CA GLN A 216 -18.83 -4.60 9.86
C GLN A 216 -18.27 -5.75 9.02
N ALA A 217 -17.98 -5.46 7.75
CA ALA A 217 -17.31 -6.39 6.86
C ALA A 217 -16.13 -5.71 6.16
N ALA A 218 -14.94 -6.22 6.42
CA ALA A 218 -13.72 -5.67 5.87
C ALA A 218 -12.68 -6.76 5.58
N MET A 219 -11.79 -6.41 4.67
CA MET A 219 -10.55 -7.13 4.43
C MET A 219 -9.40 -6.14 4.52
N ILE A 220 -8.25 -6.56 5.02
CA ILE A 220 -7.01 -5.80 4.88
C ILE A 220 -5.97 -6.65 4.16
N ILE A 221 -5.22 -6.04 3.26
CA ILE A 221 -4.01 -6.59 2.66
C ILE A 221 -2.82 -5.79 3.21
N ASN A 222 -1.87 -6.49 3.84
CA ASN A 222 -0.61 -5.93 4.30
C ASN A 222 0.53 -6.61 3.53
N TYR A 223 1.33 -5.83 2.78
CA TYR A 223 2.57 -6.31 2.18
C TYR A 223 3.72 -5.57 2.85
N GLU A 224 4.65 -6.28 3.50
CA GLU A 224 5.84 -5.69 4.09
C GLU A 224 6.88 -6.76 4.41
N GLN A 225 7.93 -6.39 5.13
CA GLN A 225 9.01 -7.27 5.52
C GLN A 225 8.55 -8.40 6.47
N VAL A 226 9.29 -9.49 6.47
CA VAL A 226 9.17 -10.62 7.39
C VAL A 226 10.54 -11.24 7.64
N ASN A 227 10.68 -12.08 8.67
CA ASN A 227 11.93 -12.78 8.99
C ASN A 227 13.11 -11.84 9.26
N MET A 228 12.85 -10.63 9.76
CA MET A 228 13.86 -9.57 9.90
C MET A 228 14.90 -9.79 11.03
N ALA A 229 14.77 -10.89 11.79
CA ALA A 229 15.65 -11.19 12.92
C ALA A 229 16.95 -11.91 12.52
N ASP A 230 17.04 -12.45 11.31
CA ASP A 230 18.22 -13.17 10.85
C ASP A 230 19.33 -12.23 10.32
N ARG A 231 20.46 -12.80 9.88
CA ARG A 231 21.59 -12.00 9.39
C ARG A 231 21.24 -11.15 8.17
N PHE A 232 20.41 -11.65 7.26
CA PHE A 232 20.01 -10.91 6.06
C PHE A 232 19.05 -9.77 6.42
N GLY A 233 18.08 -10.04 7.30
CA GLY A 233 17.21 -9.02 7.87
C GLY A 233 18.00 -7.89 8.54
N GLN A 234 19.02 -8.20 9.33
CA GLN A 234 19.90 -7.18 9.93
C GLN A 234 20.65 -6.34 8.89
N ILE A 235 21.20 -6.98 7.84
CA ILE A 235 21.85 -6.26 6.72
C ILE A 235 20.85 -5.35 6.01
N MET A 236 19.61 -5.79 5.82
CA MET A 236 18.56 -5.00 5.19
C MET A 236 18.20 -3.77 6.03
N ILE A 237 18.09 -3.92 7.35
CA ILE A 237 17.86 -2.80 8.29
C ILE A 237 19.01 -1.80 8.20
N GLU A 238 20.26 -2.27 8.31
CA GLU A 238 21.45 -1.41 8.22
C GLU A 238 21.49 -0.64 6.89
N ASN A 239 21.16 -1.29 5.77
CA ASN A 239 21.14 -0.67 4.45
C ASN A 239 20.08 0.43 4.32
N LEU A 240 18.91 0.25 4.94
CA LEU A 240 17.86 1.28 4.96
C LEU A 240 18.21 2.43 5.89
N GLN A 241 18.79 2.14 7.05
CA GLN A 241 19.28 3.17 7.98
C GLN A 241 20.36 4.05 7.37
N ARG A 242 21.27 3.49 6.56
CA ARG A 242 22.27 4.28 5.80
C ARG A 242 21.64 5.24 4.80
N ARG A 243 20.40 5.00 4.38
CA ARG A 243 19.59 5.90 3.53
C ARG A 243 18.65 6.77 4.35
N GLN A 244 18.91 6.91 5.65
CA GLN A 244 18.09 7.67 6.61
C GLN A 244 16.66 7.12 6.78
N CYS A 245 16.37 5.92 6.24
CA CYS A 245 15.06 5.29 6.33
C CYS A 245 15.03 4.31 7.51
N SER A 246 14.51 4.75 8.65
CA SER A 246 14.31 3.88 9.81
C SER A 246 13.01 3.07 9.67
N LEU A 247 13.07 1.79 10.01
CA LEU A 247 11.91 0.89 10.06
C LEU A 247 11.36 0.85 11.49
N ALA A 248 10.57 1.86 11.87
CA ALA A 248 10.03 2.01 13.22
C ALA A 248 9.22 0.79 13.69
N GLY A 249 8.59 0.06 12.76
CA GLY A 249 7.76 -1.11 13.02
C GLY A 249 8.46 -2.45 12.79
N VAL A 250 9.78 -2.50 12.67
CA VAL A 250 10.51 -3.73 12.31
C VAL A 250 10.32 -4.87 13.31
N GLU A 251 10.04 -4.56 14.58
CA GLU A 251 9.76 -5.56 15.62
C GLU A 251 8.55 -6.45 15.28
N ALA A 252 7.57 -5.90 14.56
CA ALA A 252 6.40 -6.66 14.09
C ALA A 252 6.73 -7.62 12.93
N CYS A 253 7.87 -7.41 12.25
CA CYS A 253 8.30 -8.17 11.07
C CYS A 253 9.15 -9.41 11.41
N LYS A 254 8.93 -10.00 12.60
CA LYS A 254 9.73 -11.12 13.11
C LYS A 254 9.49 -12.42 12.34
N SER A 255 8.23 -12.77 12.05
CA SER A 255 7.85 -13.99 11.34
C SER A 255 6.46 -13.87 10.71
N LEU A 256 6.06 -14.85 9.90
CA LEU A 256 4.69 -14.92 9.38
C LEU A 256 3.66 -15.04 10.53
N GLU A 257 4.02 -15.75 11.61
CA GLU A 257 3.17 -15.85 12.81
C GLU A 257 2.96 -14.49 13.48
N SER A 258 4.03 -13.70 13.67
CA SER A 258 3.89 -12.39 14.30
C SER A 258 3.03 -11.44 13.47
N GLN A 259 3.10 -11.54 12.14
CA GLN A 259 2.24 -10.78 11.23
C GLN A 259 0.76 -11.20 11.37
N ARG A 260 0.47 -12.50 11.47
CA ARG A 260 -0.91 -13.00 11.69
C ARG A 260 -1.44 -12.58 13.06
N GLU A 261 -0.65 -12.79 14.11
CA GLU A 261 -1.01 -12.40 15.49
C GLU A 261 -1.29 -10.89 15.57
N ARG A 262 -0.48 -10.04 14.92
CA ARG A 262 -0.72 -8.59 14.89
C ARG A 262 -2.10 -8.27 14.34
N LEU A 263 -2.57 -8.96 13.31
CA LEU A 263 -3.91 -8.74 12.75
C LEU A 263 -4.99 -9.25 13.72
N LEU A 264 -4.86 -10.49 14.21
CA LEU A 264 -5.86 -11.09 15.11
C LEU A 264 -6.02 -10.30 16.42
N LEU A 265 -4.92 -9.87 17.04
CA LEU A 265 -4.93 -9.09 18.28
C LEU A 265 -5.59 -7.71 18.12
N ASN A 266 -5.66 -7.20 16.89
CA ASN A 266 -6.24 -5.89 16.57
C ASN A 266 -7.64 -6.00 15.97
N GLY A 267 -8.39 -7.04 16.31
CA GLY A 267 -9.84 -7.13 16.07
C GLY A 267 -10.25 -7.77 14.75
N TRP A 268 -9.30 -8.36 14.02
CA TRP A 268 -9.59 -9.14 12.82
C TRP A 268 -9.94 -10.59 13.18
N GLU A 269 -10.89 -11.20 12.47
CA GLU A 269 -11.42 -12.53 12.80
C GLU A 269 -10.58 -13.66 12.19
N THR A 270 -10.06 -13.45 11.00
CA THR A 270 -9.13 -14.38 10.34
C THR A 270 -7.87 -13.65 9.90
N ALA A 271 -6.75 -14.35 9.82
CA ALA A 271 -5.50 -13.82 9.30
C ALA A 271 -4.70 -14.92 8.61
N ASN A 272 -4.24 -14.64 7.41
CA ASN A 272 -3.37 -15.48 6.61
C ASN A 272 -2.09 -14.70 6.27
N ALA A 273 -0.99 -15.40 6.12
CA ALA A 273 0.29 -14.82 5.76
C ALA A 273 1.12 -15.86 4.99
N ILE A 274 1.72 -15.44 3.88
CA ILE A 274 2.69 -16.21 3.11
C ILE A 274 3.86 -15.31 2.75
N ASP A 275 5.06 -15.87 2.68
CA ASP A 275 6.22 -15.15 2.14
C ASP A 275 6.09 -14.95 0.62
N MET A 276 6.89 -14.03 0.08
CA MET A 276 6.81 -13.72 -1.35
C MET A 276 7.40 -14.80 -2.24
N MET A 277 8.18 -15.75 -1.69
CA MET A 277 8.67 -16.89 -2.45
C MET A 277 7.52 -17.87 -2.69
N LYS A 278 6.65 -18.06 -1.69
CA LYS A 278 5.41 -18.81 -1.84
C LYS A 278 4.48 -18.13 -2.84
N VAL A 279 4.31 -16.81 -2.79
CA VAL A 279 3.57 -16.05 -3.82
C VAL A 279 4.13 -16.32 -5.21
N TYR A 280 5.46 -16.20 -5.38
CA TYR A 280 6.13 -16.43 -6.65
C TYR A 280 5.88 -17.85 -7.17
N SER A 281 5.91 -18.86 -6.29
CA SER A 281 5.64 -20.25 -6.64
C SER A 281 4.19 -20.54 -7.05
N CYS A 282 3.23 -19.71 -6.61
CA CYS A 282 1.82 -19.83 -6.97
C CYS A 282 1.48 -19.12 -8.30
N LEU A 283 2.41 -18.39 -8.91
CA LEU A 283 2.18 -17.75 -10.21
C LEU A 283 1.94 -18.81 -11.30
N PRO A 284 1.04 -18.55 -12.28
CA PRO A 284 0.85 -19.46 -13.40
C PRO A 284 2.17 -19.73 -14.13
N GLN A 285 2.50 -20.99 -14.41
CA GLN A 285 3.81 -21.35 -14.99
C GLN A 285 4.09 -20.66 -16.35
N ALA A 286 3.03 -20.39 -17.13
CA ALA A 286 3.17 -19.65 -18.39
C ALA A 286 3.64 -18.20 -18.15
N ASP A 287 3.17 -17.59 -17.07
CA ASP A 287 3.53 -16.24 -16.68
C ASP A 287 4.92 -16.20 -16.03
N VAL A 288 5.29 -17.22 -15.23
CA VAL A 288 6.67 -17.40 -14.74
C VAL A 288 7.65 -17.46 -15.92
N ARG A 289 7.40 -18.32 -16.92
CA ARG A 289 8.26 -18.39 -18.13
C ARG A 289 8.35 -17.04 -18.86
N ARG A 290 7.25 -16.29 -18.92
CA ARG A 290 7.21 -14.96 -19.55
C ARG A 290 8.12 -13.99 -18.81
N ILE A 291 7.99 -13.86 -17.49
CA ILE A 291 8.78 -12.88 -16.71
C ILE A 291 10.25 -13.31 -16.60
N GLU A 292 10.54 -14.61 -16.48
CA GLU A 292 11.92 -15.10 -16.43
C GLU A 292 12.64 -14.94 -17.78
N GLY A 293 11.89 -14.90 -18.89
CA GLY A 293 12.42 -14.61 -20.22
C GLY A 293 12.70 -13.13 -20.51
N LEU A 294 12.29 -12.20 -19.64
CA LEU A 294 12.55 -10.77 -19.82
C LEU A 294 14.00 -10.40 -19.47
N GLU A 295 14.54 -11.03 -18.42
CA GLU A 295 15.87 -10.74 -17.90
C GLU A 295 16.53 -12.03 -17.37
N PHE A 296 17.80 -12.22 -17.74
CA PHE A 296 18.64 -13.25 -17.18
C PHE A 296 18.93 -12.98 -15.71
N LEU A 297 18.79 -14.00 -14.86
CA LEU A 297 19.12 -13.97 -13.44
C LEU A 297 20.04 -15.15 -13.15
N ASP A 298 21.29 -14.86 -12.80
CA ASP A 298 22.29 -15.88 -12.48
C ASP A 298 22.15 -16.36 -11.03
N GLU A 299 22.01 -15.42 -10.10
CA GLU A 299 21.94 -15.68 -8.64
C GLU A 299 20.49 -15.88 -8.18
N ARG A 300 19.98 -17.11 -8.31
CA ARG A 300 18.61 -17.44 -7.87
C ARG A 300 18.47 -17.41 -6.35
N GLU A 301 19.55 -17.70 -5.64
CA GLU A 301 19.63 -17.69 -4.18
C GLU A 301 19.37 -16.30 -3.61
N LEU A 302 19.84 -15.24 -4.29
CA LEU A 302 19.59 -13.86 -3.88
C LEU A 302 18.11 -13.49 -4.01
N LEU A 303 17.47 -13.93 -5.11
CA LEU A 303 16.03 -13.76 -5.28
C LEU A 303 15.24 -14.49 -4.20
N GLU A 304 15.59 -15.75 -3.93
CA GLU A 304 14.93 -16.55 -2.89
C GLU A 304 15.07 -15.88 -1.53
N GLN A 305 16.28 -15.47 -1.17
CA GLN A 305 16.56 -14.80 0.10
C GLN A 305 15.76 -13.48 0.22
N LEU A 306 15.73 -12.67 -0.84
CA LEU A 306 14.94 -11.43 -0.85
C LEU A 306 13.44 -11.72 -0.69
N MET A 307 12.91 -12.71 -1.42
CA MET A 307 11.50 -13.07 -1.40
C MET A 307 11.05 -13.67 -0.07
N GLN A 308 11.93 -14.39 0.63
CA GLN A 308 11.66 -14.93 1.98
C GLN A 308 11.67 -13.84 3.07
N HIS A 309 12.13 -12.63 2.76
CA HIS A 309 12.16 -11.48 3.68
C HIS A 309 11.05 -10.46 3.44
N TYR A 310 10.11 -10.78 2.55
CA TYR A 310 8.85 -10.07 2.40
C TYR A 310 7.70 -11.05 2.52
N CYS A 311 6.55 -10.55 2.96
CA CYS A 311 5.32 -11.31 3.01
C CYS A 311 4.14 -10.51 2.47
N ILE A 312 3.11 -11.24 2.07
CA ILE A 312 1.77 -10.72 1.94
C ILE A 312 0.88 -11.38 2.99
N CYS A 313 0.21 -10.54 3.77
CA CYS A 313 -0.74 -10.95 4.79
C CYS A 313 -2.11 -10.41 4.41
N TRP A 314 -3.15 -11.18 4.69
CA TRP A 314 -4.51 -10.67 4.59
C TRP A 314 -5.37 -11.17 5.74
N ALA A 315 -6.22 -10.30 6.22
CA ALA A 315 -7.13 -10.59 7.31
C ALA A 315 -8.54 -10.15 6.95
N THR A 316 -9.53 -10.82 7.51
CA THR A 316 -10.94 -10.49 7.30
C THR A 316 -11.68 -10.37 8.61
N LYS A 317 -12.67 -9.49 8.61
CA LYS A 317 -13.78 -9.46 9.55
C LYS A 317 -15.04 -9.50 8.71
N ASP A 318 -15.93 -10.46 8.94
CA ASP A 318 -17.06 -10.71 8.05
C ASP A 318 -18.34 -10.93 8.85
N SER A 319 -18.73 -9.94 9.65
CA SER A 319 -19.96 -9.99 10.44
C SER A 319 -21.22 -10.09 9.56
N CYS A 320 -21.10 -9.81 8.26
CA CYS A 320 -22.18 -9.91 7.27
C CYS A 320 -22.24 -11.27 6.54
N ASN A 321 -21.34 -12.22 6.85
CA ASN A 321 -21.28 -13.56 6.25
C ASN A 321 -21.19 -13.57 4.71
N MET A 322 -20.42 -12.66 4.10
CA MET A 322 -20.18 -12.65 2.64
C MET A 322 -19.23 -13.76 2.16
N GLY A 323 -18.63 -14.50 3.10
CA GLY A 323 -17.64 -15.52 2.80
C GLY A 323 -16.30 -14.93 2.41
N LEU A 324 -15.92 -13.79 3.00
CA LEU A 324 -14.62 -13.14 2.81
C LEU A 324 -13.47 -14.03 3.31
N SER A 325 -13.70 -14.82 4.35
CA SER A 325 -12.73 -15.79 4.89
C SER A 325 -12.31 -16.87 3.89
N ASN A 326 -13.07 -17.09 2.81
CA ASN A 326 -12.73 -18.02 1.74
C ASN A 326 -11.76 -17.41 0.71
N ILE A 327 -11.45 -16.11 0.80
CA ILE A 327 -10.45 -15.48 -0.07
C ILE A 327 -9.08 -16.03 0.32
N THR A 328 -8.45 -16.68 -0.64
CA THR A 328 -7.13 -17.30 -0.53
C THR A 328 -6.29 -16.93 -1.73
N PHE A 329 -4.99 -17.17 -1.63
CA PHE A 329 -4.01 -16.90 -2.67
C PHE A 329 -3.99 -17.97 -3.75
#